data_AF-A0A5A8F519-F1
#
_entry.id   AF-A0A5A8F519-F1
#
_cell.length_a   1.000
_cell.length_b   1.000
_cell.length_c   1.000
_cell.angle_alpha   90.00
_cell.angle_beta   90.00
_cell.angle_gamma   90.00
#
_symmetry.space_group_name_H-M   'P 1'
#
loop_
_entity.id
_entity.type
_entity.pdbx_description
1 polymer ?
#
loop_
_entity_poly.entity_id
_entity_poly.type
_entity_poly.pdbx_seq_one_letter_code
_entity_poly.pdbx_strand_id
1 'polypeptide(L)'
;MIKLDIDGEVAYLTLTPEEKFNILNTDTLKNLIENIKKLFDAPAKILRIFGEGGSFAVGANIKTMLSYSGYDAKGFSILGNRLFNLMQELPQVVIAEIDGFCMGGGMDFAAASDFRFATKKSKFAHPGSKLGIITGFGGTQRIPRVMRHSHYQQLFLLGDMFYADFLKDGGFLLEIFETKGEMRDYVTQFCEKIINKNRLHLYYLKQMINRMR
;
A
#
# COMPACT_ATOMS: atom_id res chain seq x y z
N MET A 1 -1.14 5.03 15.24
CA MET A 1 -2.58 5.42 15.16
C MET A 1 -3.09 5.28 13.74
N ILE A 2 -4.31 4.75 13.56
CA ILE A 2 -5.00 4.67 12.26
C ILE A 2 -6.29 5.47 12.35
N LYS A 3 -6.52 6.37 11.40
CA LYS A 3 -7.74 7.17 11.30
C LYS A 3 -8.39 6.95 9.95
N LEU A 4 -9.67 6.61 9.95
CA LEU A 4 -10.54 6.60 8.77
C LEU A 4 -11.50 7.78 8.86
N ASP A 5 -11.52 8.60 7.81
CA ASP A 5 -12.46 9.70 7.65
C ASP A 5 -13.19 9.55 6.31
N ILE A 6 -14.50 9.74 6.28
CA ILE A 6 -15.32 9.59 5.07
C ILE A 6 -15.97 10.93 4.79
N ASP A 7 -15.51 11.59 3.74
CA ASP A 7 -16.02 12.89 3.29
C ASP A 7 -16.68 12.73 1.92
N GLY A 8 -18.00 12.55 1.95
CA GLY A 8 -18.83 12.31 0.78
C GLY A 8 -18.35 11.11 -0.05
N GLU A 9 -17.78 11.40 -1.22
CA GLU A 9 -17.38 10.42 -2.22
C GLU A 9 -15.95 9.88 -2.01
N VAL A 10 -15.19 10.44 -1.06
CA VAL A 10 -13.79 10.10 -0.79
C VAL A 10 -13.62 9.69 0.67
N ALA A 11 -13.03 8.52 0.87
CA ALA A 11 -12.55 8.07 2.16
C ALA A 11 -11.04 8.30 2.28
N TYR A 12 -10.59 8.72 3.46
CA TYR A 12 -9.19 8.98 3.80
C TYR A 12 -8.76 8.05 4.92
N LEU A 13 -7.78 7.20 4.66
CA LEU A 13 -7.15 6.33 5.66
C LEU A 13 -5.74 6.84 5.95
N THR A 14 -5.54 7.39 7.14
CA THR A 14 -4.26 7.95 7.58
C THR A 14 -3.60 7.05 8.61
N LEU A 15 -2.34 6.70 8.37
CA LEU A 15 -1.47 6.03 9.33
C LEU A 15 -0.53 7.06 9.94
N THR A 16 -0.59 7.23 11.25
CA THR A 16 0.31 8.12 12.00
C THR A 16 1.21 7.27 12.90
N PRO A 17 2.55 7.42 12.82
CA PRO A 17 3.47 6.60 13.59
C PRO A 17 3.35 6.93 15.07
N GLU A 18 3.42 5.92 15.92
CA GLU A 18 3.53 6.12 17.39
C GLU A 18 4.93 6.59 17.77
N GLU A 19 5.94 6.08 17.07
CA GLU A 19 7.33 6.50 17.20
C GLU A 19 7.82 7.08 15.85
N LYS A 20 8.77 6.41 15.20
CA LYS A 20 9.45 6.91 14.00
C LYS A 20 8.80 6.49 12.68
N PHE A 21 8.21 5.29 12.64
CA PHE A 21 7.71 4.71 11.40
C PHE A 21 6.34 4.07 11.57
N ASN A 22 5.57 4.03 10.48
CA ASN A 22 4.32 3.29 10.41
C ASN A 22 4.62 1.79 10.27
N ILE A 23 4.56 1.06 11.38
CA ILE A 23 4.86 -0.37 11.45
C ILE A 23 3.57 -1.18 11.29
N LEU A 24 3.59 -2.17 10.42
CA LEU A 24 2.49 -3.10 10.17
C LEU A 24 2.58 -4.33 11.11
N ASN A 25 2.48 -4.11 12.42
CA ASN A 25 2.38 -5.20 13.40
C ASN A 25 0.97 -5.81 13.43
N THR A 26 0.77 -6.88 14.19
CA THR A 26 -0.52 -7.60 14.27
C THR A 26 -1.69 -6.68 14.60
N ASP A 27 -1.53 -5.78 15.57
CA ASP A 27 -2.61 -4.89 16.01
C ASP A 27 -2.91 -3.81 14.98
N THR A 28 -1.88 -3.26 14.33
CA THR A 28 -2.03 -2.32 13.21
C THR A 28 -2.76 -2.99 12.05
N LEU A 29 -2.38 -4.23 11.69
CA LEU A 29 -3.06 -4.99 10.62
C LEU A 29 -4.53 -5.26 10.95
N LYS A 30 -4.85 -5.67 12.18
CA LYS A 30 -6.23 -5.87 12.63
C LYS A 30 -7.05 -4.58 12.55
N ASN A 31 -6.49 -3.47 13.06
CA ASN A 31 -7.13 -2.17 13.04
C ASN A 31 -7.34 -1.65 11.59
N LEU A 32 -6.37 -1.86 10.69
CA LEU A 32 -6.53 -1.59 9.26
C LEU A 32 -7.67 -2.43 8.66
N ILE A 33 -7.72 -3.73 8.95
CA ILE A 33 -8.79 -4.61 8.46
C ILE A 33 -10.16 -4.13 8.93
N GLU A 34 -10.29 -3.75 10.20
CA GLU A 34 -11.54 -3.24 10.76
C GLU A 34 -11.99 -1.95 10.08
N ASN A 35 -11.08 -1.02 9.81
CA ASN A 35 -11.41 0.20 9.10
C ASN A 35 -11.73 -0.04 7.62
N ILE A 36 -10.96 -0.89 6.93
CA ILE A 36 -11.20 -1.26 5.53
C ILE A 36 -12.58 -1.92 5.37
N LYS A 37 -13.00 -2.77 6.31
CA LYS A 37 -14.32 -3.42 6.27
C LYS A 37 -15.48 -2.41 6.26
N LYS A 38 -15.35 -1.30 6.98
CA LYS A 38 -16.39 -0.24 7.02
C LYS A 38 -16.65 0.38 5.64
N LEU A 39 -15.68 0.27 4.72
CA LEU A 39 -15.79 0.88 3.39
C LEU A 39 -16.64 0.07 2.42
N PHE A 40 -16.91 -1.22 2.67
CA PHE A 40 -17.80 -1.99 1.79
C PHE A 40 -19.18 -1.35 1.70
N ASP A 41 -19.72 -0.88 2.83
CA ASP A 41 -21.04 -0.26 2.92
C ASP A 41 -21.00 1.27 2.81
N ALA A 42 -19.81 1.89 2.79
CA ALA A 42 -19.66 3.33 2.70
C ALA A 42 -20.07 3.88 1.31
N PRO A 43 -20.65 5.09 1.22
CA PRO A 43 -21.03 5.69 -0.06
C PRO A 43 -19.82 6.06 -0.94
N ALA A 44 -18.63 6.18 -0.34
CA ALA A 44 -17.40 6.57 -1.02
C ALA A 44 -17.10 5.72 -2.25
N LYS A 45 -16.57 6.37 -3.30
CA LYS A 45 -16.05 5.75 -4.53
C LYS A 45 -14.55 5.56 -4.51
N ILE A 46 -13.85 6.29 -3.63
CA ILE A 46 -12.39 6.34 -3.60
C ILE A 46 -11.92 6.14 -2.17
N LEU A 47 -10.84 5.40 -2.00
CA LEU A 47 -10.06 5.32 -0.77
C LEU A 47 -8.67 5.90 -1.04
N ARG A 48 -8.32 7.00 -0.37
CA ARG A 48 -6.98 7.57 -0.35
C ARG A 48 -6.26 7.11 0.92
N ILE A 49 -5.09 6.49 0.76
CA ILE A 49 -4.27 6.00 1.85
C ILE A 49 -3.02 6.85 1.96
N PHE A 50 -2.76 7.41 3.15
CA PHE A 50 -1.61 8.26 3.41
C PHE A 50 -0.91 7.87 4.71
N GLY A 51 0.40 8.06 4.76
CA GLY A 51 1.19 7.91 5.98
C GLY A 51 1.84 9.23 6.42
N GLU A 52 1.65 9.58 7.69
CA GLU A 52 2.27 10.74 8.34
C GLU A 52 3.66 10.43 8.90
N GLY A 53 4.35 11.45 9.39
CA GLY A 53 5.67 11.29 10.03
C GLY A 53 6.81 10.89 9.08
N GLY A 54 6.63 11.06 7.76
CA GLY A 54 7.65 10.71 6.76
C GLY A 54 7.78 9.21 6.51
N SER A 55 6.72 8.45 6.81
CA SER A 55 6.65 7.02 6.56
C SER A 55 5.27 6.69 6.02
N PHE A 56 5.18 6.14 4.81
CA PHE A 56 3.96 5.48 4.37
C PHE A 56 3.71 4.23 5.21
N ALA A 57 4.64 3.27 5.15
CA ALA A 57 4.69 2.07 5.99
C ALA A 57 6.04 1.34 5.79
N VAL A 58 6.60 0.71 6.82
CA VAL A 58 7.94 0.06 6.74
C VAL A 58 7.93 -1.45 7.04
N GLY A 59 6.77 -2.09 6.95
CA GLY A 59 6.61 -3.51 7.29
C GLY A 59 6.57 -3.74 8.79
N ALA A 60 6.96 -4.93 9.24
CA ALA A 60 6.81 -5.35 10.62
C ALA A 60 8.06 -5.04 11.47
N ASN A 61 7.89 -5.05 12.80
CA ASN A 61 9.00 -4.90 13.72
C ASN A 61 9.88 -6.17 13.70
N ILE A 62 11.12 -6.04 13.23
CA ILE A 62 12.06 -7.17 13.12
C ILE A 62 12.35 -7.82 14.47
N LYS A 63 12.45 -7.04 15.57
CA LYS A 63 12.70 -7.60 16.90
C LYS A 63 11.56 -8.52 17.33
N THR A 64 10.32 -8.14 17.05
CA THR A 64 9.14 -8.97 17.30
C THR A 64 9.11 -10.21 16.40
N MET A 65 9.50 -10.07 15.13
CA MET A 65 9.52 -11.21 14.21
C MET A 65 10.54 -12.30 14.60
N LEU A 66 11.66 -11.91 15.23
CA LEU A 66 12.67 -12.87 15.68
C LEU A 66 12.17 -13.84 16.77
N SER A 67 11.09 -13.49 17.47
CA SER A 67 10.49 -14.36 18.49
C SER A 67 9.37 -15.26 17.94
N TYR A 68 9.05 -15.18 16.65
CA TYR A 68 7.98 -15.98 16.07
C TYR A 68 8.41 -17.41 15.79
N SER A 69 7.56 -18.38 16.16
CA SER A 69 7.66 -19.72 15.60
C SER A 69 7.27 -19.71 14.11
N GLY A 70 7.52 -20.82 13.40
CA GLY A 70 7.04 -20.97 12.02
C GLY A 70 5.51 -20.84 11.88
N TYR A 71 4.75 -21.26 12.90
CA TYR A 71 3.29 -21.11 12.93
C TYR A 71 2.87 -19.66 13.14
N ASP A 72 3.52 -18.93 14.05
CA ASP A 72 3.24 -17.52 14.30
C ASP A 72 3.55 -16.67 13.06
N ALA A 73 4.71 -16.92 12.44
CA ALA A 73 5.11 -16.26 11.20
C ALA A 73 4.12 -16.53 10.05
N LYS A 74 3.62 -17.77 9.93
CA LYS A 74 2.57 -18.11 8.95
C LYS A 74 1.26 -17.41 9.26
N GLY A 75 0.82 -17.38 10.52
CA GLY A 75 -0.40 -16.67 10.94
C GLY A 75 -0.31 -15.17 10.65
N PHE A 76 0.82 -14.55 10.95
CA PHE A 76 1.10 -13.16 10.65
C PHE A 76 1.09 -12.87 9.14
N SER A 77 1.71 -13.76 8.35
CA SER A 77 1.67 -13.70 6.89
C SER A 77 0.24 -13.75 6.33
N ILE A 78 -0.60 -14.66 6.84
CA ILE A 78 -2.01 -14.79 6.45
C ILE A 78 -2.78 -13.50 6.79
N LEU A 79 -2.51 -12.90 7.95
CA LEU A 79 -3.16 -11.66 8.37
C LEU A 79 -2.85 -10.50 7.41
N GLY A 80 -1.59 -10.32 7.02
CA GLY A 80 -1.20 -9.32 6.03
C GLY A 80 -1.84 -9.56 4.66
N ASN A 81 -1.83 -10.81 4.18
CA ASN A 81 -2.50 -11.17 2.93
C ASN A 81 -4.01 -10.89 2.98
N ARG A 82 -4.67 -11.15 4.12
CA ARG A 82 -6.10 -10.87 4.30
C ARG A 82 -6.40 -9.39 4.12
N LEU A 83 -5.61 -8.50 4.74
CA LEU A 83 -5.78 -7.05 4.58
C LEU A 83 -5.67 -6.65 3.10
N PHE A 84 -4.64 -7.13 2.41
CA PHE A 84 -4.36 -6.72 1.02
C PHE A 84 -5.36 -7.31 0.03
N ASN A 85 -5.89 -8.52 0.28
CA ASN A 85 -7.00 -9.07 -0.50
C ASN A 85 -8.27 -8.24 -0.31
N LEU A 86 -8.60 -7.85 0.93
CA LEU A 86 -9.76 -7.00 1.20
C LEU A 86 -9.70 -5.68 0.42
N MET A 87 -8.51 -5.06 0.31
CA MET A 87 -8.33 -3.85 -0.49
C MET A 87 -8.60 -4.05 -1.99
N GLN A 88 -8.24 -5.21 -2.54
CA GLN A 88 -8.51 -5.55 -3.94
C GLN A 88 -9.99 -5.87 -4.20
N GLU A 89 -10.70 -6.32 -3.16
CA GLU A 89 -12.14 -6.60 -3.17
C GLU A 89 -13.00 -5.35 -2.92
N LEU A 90 -12.41 -4.25 -2.46
CA LEU A 90 -13.17 -3.02 -2.15
C LEU A 90 -13.94 -2.49 -3.38
N PRO A 91 -15.18 -1.99 -3.16
CA PRO A 91 -15.92 -1.20 -4.16
C PRO A 91 -15.21 0.08 -4.60
N GLN A 92 -14.37 0.63 -3.72
CA GLN A 92 -13.63 1.87 -3.96
C GLN A 92 -12.40 1.63 -4.84
N VAL A 93 -12.07 2.63 -5.65
CA VAL A 93 -10.73 2.77 -6.22
C VAL A 93 -9.76 3.18 -5.09
N VAL A 94 -8.70 2.40 -4.91
CA VAL A 94 -7.72 2.57 -3.82
C VAL A 94 -6.47 3.27 -4.36
N ILE A 95 -6.10 4.37 -3.73
CA ILE A 95 -4.96 5.21 -4.11
C ILE A 95 -3.99 5.29 -2.93
N ALA A 96 -2.73 4.92 -3.15
CA ALA A 96 -1.65 5.12 -2.20
C ALA A 96 -0.89 6.42 -2.50
N GLU A 97 -0.85 7.31 -1.52
CA GLU A 97 -0.10 8.57 -1.54
C GLU A 97 1.16 8.44 -0.67
N ILE A 98 2.29 8.18 -1.31
CA ILE A 98 3.51 7.72 -0.63
C ILE A 98 4.48 8.88 -0.42
N ASP A 99 4.60 9.31 0.84
CA ASP A 99 5.67 10.22 1.27
C ASP A 99 6.63 9.55 2.24
N GLY A 100 7.93 9.66 1.94
CA GLY A 100 8.99 9.13 2.78
C GLY A 100 9.13 7.62 2.63
N PHE A 101 9.21 6.88 3.74
CA PHE A 101 9.57 5.45 3.70
C PHE A 101 8.39 4.53 3.34
N CYS A 102 8.59 3.68 2.34
CA CYS A 102 7.68 2.61 1.92
C CYS A 102 8.48 1.31 1.75
N MET A 103 8.54 0.45 2.77
CA MET A 103 9.48 -0.67 2.82
C MET A 103 8.82 -1.98 3.26
N GLY A 104 9.34 -3.11 2.76
CA GLY A 104 8.88 -4.46 3.12
C GLY A 104 7.37 -4.60 2.97
N GLY A 105 6.67 -4.97 4.05
CA GLY A 105 5.20 -5.04 4.03
C GLY A 105 4.49 -3.73 3.65
N GLY A 106 5.15 -2.57 3.77
CA GLY A 106 4.64 -1.30 3.25
C GLY A 106 4.65 -1.20 1.72
N MET A 107 5.62 -1.83 1.05
CA MET A 107 5.60 -2.02 -0.42
C MET A 107 4.42 -2.91 -0.81
N ASP A 108 4.20 -3.99 -0.07
CA ASP A 108 3.09 -4.91 -0.33
C ASP A 108 1.73 -4.23 -0.12
N PHE A 109 1.64 -3.36 0.90
CA PHE A 109 0.46 -2.53 1.16
C PHE A 109 0.19 -1.54 0.02
N ALA A 110 1.23 -0.84 -0.47
CA ALA A 110 1.11 0.02 -1.64
C ALA A 110 0.73 -0.77 -2.90
N ALA A 111 1.31 -1.96 -3.10
CA ALA A 111 1.02 -2.84 -4.24
C ALA A 111 -0.43 -3.35 -4.26
N ALA A 112 -1.10 -3.39 -3.12
CA ALA A 112 -2.51 -3.75 -3.02
C ALA A 112 -3.47 -2.63 -3.48
N SER A 113 -2.95 -1.40 -3.65
CA SER A 113 -3.73 -0.26 -4.16
C SER A 113 -3.90 -0.35 -5.68
N ASP A 114 -4.91 0.33 -6.23
CA ASP A 114 -5.10 0.41 -7.68
C ASP A 114 -4.07 1.37 -8.31
N PHE A 115 -3.88 2.54 -7.69
CA PHE A 115 -2.91 3.56 -8.10
C PHE A 115 -1.93 3.90 -6.98
N ARG A 116 -0.71 4.27 -7.35
CA ARG A 116 0.37 4.67 -6.43
C ARG A 116 1.03 5.94 -6.95
N PHE A 117 1.11 6.93 -6.09
CA PHE A 117 1.79 8.20 -6.31
C PHE A 117 2.83 8.39 -5.22
N ALA A 118 3.93 9.09 -5.51
CA ALA A 118 4.92 9.35 -4.48
C ALA A 118 5.56 10.72 -4.59
N THR A 119 6.11 11.19 -3.47
CA THR A 119 7.09 12.29 -3.52
C THR A 119 8.45 11.79 -3.99
N LYS A 120 9.24 12.65 -4.64
CA LYS A 120 10.57 12.31 -5.16
C LYS A 120 11.55 11.86 -4.08
N LYS A 121 11.43 12.42 -2.87
CA LYS A 121 12.22 12.03 -1.69
C LYS A 121 11.84 10.66 -1.11
N SER A 122 10.76 10.02 -1.58
CA SER A 122 10.30 8.75 -1.04
C SER A 122 11.31 7.65 -1.30
N LYS A 123 11.45 6.76 -0.31
CA LYS A 123 12.45 5.69 -0.26
C LYS A 123 11.74 4.35 -0.17
N PHE A 124 12.16 3.43 -1.02
CA PHE A 124 11.51 2.15 -1.23
C PHE A 124 12.50 1.02 -1.04
N ALA A 125 12.08 -0.08 -0.42
CA ALA A 125 12.94 -1.25 -0.29
C ALA A 125 12.14 -2.50 -0.02
N HIS A 126 12.63 -3.65 -0.47
CA HIS A 126 12.16 -4.95 0.00
C HIS A 126 13.32 -5.76 0.61
N PRO A 127 13.76 -5.46 1.84
CA PRO A 127 15.06 -5.93 2.38
C PRO A 127 15.08 -7.40 2.83
N GLY A 128 14.12 -8.22 2.38
CA GLY A 128 13.96 -9.61 2.82
C GLY A 128 15.20 -10.45 2.56
N SER A 129 15.80 -10.35 1.37
CA SER A 129 17.03 -11.08 1.02
C SER A 129 18.21 -10.72 1.93
N LYS A 130 18.37 -9.44 2.28
CA LYS A 130 19.41 -8.97 3.21
C LYS A 130 19.21 -9.44 4.65
N LEU A 131 17.96 -9.59 5.05
CA LEU A 131 17.59 -9.98 6.42
C LEU A 131 17.44 -11.50 6.59
N GLY A 132 17.55 -12.28 5.51
CA GLY A 132 17.26 -13.71 5.53
C GLY A 132 15.78 -14.03 5.76
N ILE A 133 14.88 -13.10 5.40
CA ILE A 133 13.43 -13.20 5.63
C ILE A 133 12.71 -13.39 4.30
N ILE A 134 11.90 -14.45 4.22
CA ILE A 134 10.96 -14.64 3.12
C ILE A 134 9.76 -13.71 3.32
N THR A 135 9.39 -12.99 2.26
CA THR A 135 8.41 -11.92 2.27
C THR A 135 6.99 -12.51 2.30
N GLY A 136 6.29 -12.39 3.43
CA GLY A 136 5.04 -13.14 3.66
C GLY A 136 3.76 -12.50 3.12
N PHE A 137 3.64 -11.17 3.04
CA PHE A 137 2.33 -10.53 2.81
C PHE A 137 1.83 -10.56 1.34
N GLY A 138 2.47 -11.35 0.48
CA GLY A 138 2.07 -11.56 -0.91
C GLY A 138 2.67 -10.55 -1.89
N GLY A 139 3.64 -9.74 -1.46
CA GLY A 139 4.42 -8.84 -2.34
C GLY A 139 5.05 -9.52 -3.54
N THR A 140 5.64 -10.71 -3.33
CA THR A 140 6.26 -11.53 -4.40
C THR A 140 5.27 -11.95 -5.48
N GLN A 141 3.98 -11.82 -5.22
CA GLN A 141 2.92 -12.09 -6.18
C GLN A 141 2.38 -10.77 -6.76
N ARG A 142 2.09 -9.76 -5.92
CA ARG A 142 1.44 -8.51 -6.38
C ARG A 142 2.39 -7.58 -7.13
N ILE A 143 3.62 -7.40 -6.65
CA ILE A 143 4.57 -6.46 -7.25
C ILE A 143 4.95 -6.85 -8.69
N PRO A 144 5.23 -8.12 -9.02
CA PRO A 144 5.51 -8.53 -10.41
C PRO A 144 4.41 -8.23 -11.43
N ARG A 145 3.16 -8.03 -10.99
CA ARG A 145 2.02 -7.72 -11.87
C ARG A 145 1.90 -6.24 -12.22
N VAL A 146 2.61 -5.38 -11.50
CA VAL A 146 2.57 -3.92 -11.65
C VAL A 146 3.95 -3.31 -11.87
N MET A 147 5.01 -4.12 -11.88
CA MET A 147 6.39 -3.67 -12.00
C MET A 147 7.13 -4.51 -13.04
N ARG A 148 8.02 -3.88 -13.80
CA ARG A 148 8.84 -4.54 -14.84
C ARG A 148 9.70 -5.65 -14.24
N HIS A 149 9.89 -6.71 -15.01
CA HIS A 149 10.63 -7.91 -14.61
C HIS A 149 11.99 -7.61 -13.96
N SER A 150 12.85 -6.88 -14.67
CA SER A 150 14.18 -6.53 -14.19
C SER A 150 14.16 -5.73 -12.88
N HIS A 151 13.18 -4.83 -12.74
CA HIS A 151 13.11 -3.93 -11.59
C HIS A 151 12.63 -4.65 -10.34
N TYR A 152 11.60 -5.51 -10.43
CA TYR A 152 11.18 -6.26 -9.25
C TYR A 152 12.22 -7.33 -8.87
N GLN A 153 12.92 -7.94 -9.84
CA GLN A 153 14.03 -8.85 -9.54
C GLN A 153 15.12 -8.11 -8.75
N GLN A 154 15.50 -6.92 -9.21
CA GLN A 154 16.48 -6.09 -8.51
C GLN A 154 15.99 -5.68 -7.10
N LEU A 155 14.72 -5.28 -6.97
CA LEU A 155 14.09 -4.92 -5.70
C LEU A 155 14.16 -6.05 -4.67
N PHE A 156 13.77 -7.28 -5.07
CA PHE A 156 13.68 -8.42 -4.16
C PHE A 156 15.01 -9.12 -3.93
N LEU A 157 15.81 -9.33 -4.98
CA LEU A 157 17.05 -10.11 -4.86
C LEU A 157 18.15 -9.29 -4.18
N LEU A 158 18.32 -8.00 -4.54
CA LEU A 158 19.33 -7.17 -3.91
C LEU A 158 18.90 -6.68 -2.52
N GLY A 159 17.60 -6.43 -2.32
CA GLY A 159 17.07 -5.89 -1.07
C GLY A 159 17.62 -4.50 -0.73
N ASP A 160 18.09 -3.76 -1.74
CA ASP A 160 18.60 -2.41 -1.61
C ASP A 160 17.49 -1.38 -1.38
N MET A 161 17.92 -0.16 -1.04
CA MET A 161 17.05 1.01 -1.00
C MET A 161 17.05 1.69 -2.37
N PHE A 162 15.85 1.91 -2.90
CA PHE A 162 15.58 2.57 -4.17
C PHE A 162 14.81 3.87 -3.95
N TYR A 163 14.84 4.74 -4.96
CA TYR A 163 14.20 6.06 -4.95
C TYR A 163 13.07 6.13 -5.98
N ALA A 164 12.20 7.14 -5.85
CA ALA A 164 10.96 7.25 -6.61
C ALA A 164 11.14 7.08 -8.13
N ASP A 165 12.21 7.63 -8.72
CA ASP A 165 12.48 7.50 -10.16
C ASP A 165 12.60 6.04 -10.62
N PHE A 166 13.34 5.20 -9.88
CA PHE A 166 13.44 3.77 -10.17
C PHE A 166 12.08 3.06 -10.15
N LEU A 167 11.20 3.46 -9.23
CA LEU A 167 9.89 2.84 -9.08
C LEU A 167 8.92 3.32 -10.17
N LYS A 168 9.06 4.58 -10.63
CA LYS A 168 8.34 5.12 -11.78
C LYS A 168 8.79 4.44 -13.07
N ASP A 169 10.09 4.36 -13.31
CA ASP A 169 10.68 3.70 -14.48
C ASP A 169 10.33 2.20 -14.53
N GLY A 170 10.23 1.57 -13.36
CA GLY A 170 9.76 0.21 -13.18
C GLY A 170 8.25 0.01 -13.39
N GLY A 171 7.45 1.08 -13.47
CA GLY A 171 5.99 1.04 -13.60
C GLY A 171 5.22 0.86 -12.29
N PHE A 172 5.91 0.74 -11.15
CA PHE A 172 5.26 0.61 -9.85
C PHE A 172 4.53 1.90 -9.46
N LEU A 173 5.16 3.07 -9.66
CA LEU A 173 4.53 4.38 -9.46
C LEU A 173 3.94 4.90 -10.77
N LEU A 174 2.75 5.50 -10.68
CA LEU A 174 2.14 6.16 -11.82
C LEU A 174 2.78 7.52 -12.08
N GLU A 175 3.01 8.31 -11.02
CA GLU A 175 3.63 9.63 -11.10
C GLU A 175 4.36 9.97 -9.79
N ILE A 176 5.37 10.85 -9.90
CA ILE A 176 6.20 11.38 -8.82
C ILE A 176 6.10 12.90 -8.75
N PHE A 177 6.20 13.47 -7.56
CA PHE A 177 6.05 14.90 -7.30
C PHE A 177 7.17 15.44 -6.43
N GLU A 178 7.56 16.71 -6.60
CA GLU A 178 8.64 17.29 -5.78
C GLU A 178 8.18 17.46 -4.33
N THR A 179 6.92 17.85 -4.12
CA THR A 179 6.37 18.06 -2.78
C THR A 179 5.11 17.24 -2.49
N LYS A 180 4.80 17.09 -1.19
CA LYS A 180 3.52 16.52 -0.73
C LYS A 180 2.31 17.31 -1.22
N GLY A 181 2.43 18.64 -1.26
CA GLY A 181 1.34 19.53 -1.66
C GLY A 181 0.96 19.28 -3.11
N GLU A 182 1.96 19.32 -3.99
CA GLU A 182 1.78 19.00 -5.42
C GLU A 182 1.15 17.63 -5.65
N MET A 183 1.63 16.59 -4.95
CA MET A 183 1.04 15.26 -5.04
C MET A 183 -0.44 15.27 -4.61
N ARG A 184 -0.77 15.91 -3.49
CA ARG A 184 -2.14 15.97 -2.97
C ARG A 184 -3.07 16.71 -3.92
N ASP A 185 -2.62 17.82 -4.48
CA ASP A 185 -3.40 18.62 -5.43
C ASP A 185 -3.68 17.83 -6.71
N TYR A 186 -2.65 17.18 -7.27
CA TYR A 186 -2.81 16.31 -8.43
C TYR A 186 -3.75 15.13 -8.14
N VAL A 187 -3.58 14.44 -7.01
CA VAL A 187 -4.43 13.30 -6.65
C VAL A 187 -5.87 13.74 -6.45
N THR A 188 -6.12 14.94 -5.92
CA THR A 188 -7.48 15.50 -5.82
C THR A 188 -8.11 15.68 -7.20
N GLN A 189 -7.41 16.31 -8.15
CA GLN A 189 -7.88 16.43 -9.54
C GLN A 189 -8.06 15.06 -10.23
N PHE A 190 -7.18 14.10 -9.92
CA PHE A 190 -7.31 12.73 -10.41
C PHE A 190 -8.58 12.05 -9.86
N CYS A 191 -8.91 12.29 -8.60
CA CYS A 191 -10.12 11.78 -7.95
C CYS A 191 -11.40 12.32 -8.59
N GLU A 192 -11.45 13.59 -8.98
CA GLU A 192 -12.62 14.19 -9.65
C GLU A 192 -13.02 13.41 -10.92
N LYS A 193 -12.03 12.89 -11.66
CA LYS A 193 -12.28 12.07 -12.87
C LYS A 193 -12.97 10.75 -12.54
N ILE A 194 -12.73 10.20 -11.35
CA ILE A 194 -13.32 8.95 -10.86
C ILE A 194 -14.70 9.21 -10.22
N ILE A 195 -14.85 10.29 -9.44
CA ILE A 195 -16.10 10.65 -8.76
C ILE A 195 -17.26 10.80 -9.74
N ASN A 196 -16.98 11.33 -10.93
CA ASN A 196 -17.96 11.50 -12.01
C ASN A 196 -18.41 10.19 -12.68
N LYS A 197 -17.93 9.02 -12.22
CA LYS A 197 -18.32 7.70 -12.74
C LYS A 197 -19.30 7.00 -11.79
N ASN A 198 -20.08 6.07 -12.34
CA ASN A 198 -20.99 5.25 -11.55
C ASN A 198 -20.20 4.28 -10.65
N ARG A 199 -20.50 4.25 -9.35
CA ARG A 199 -19.81 3.43 -8.34
C ARG A 199 -19.86 1.94 -8.65
N LEU A 200 -21.03 1.43 -9.02
CA LEU A 200 -21.23 0.00 -9.30
C LEU A 200 -20.44 -0.43 -10.54
N HIS A 201 -20.40 0.43 -11.56
CA HIS A 201 -19.61 0.20 -12.77
C HIS A 201 -18.11 0.13 -12.45
N LEU A 202 -17.58 1.07 -11.65
CA LEU A 202 -16.17 1.05 -11.22
C LEU A 202 -15.83 -0.22 -10.46
N TYR A 203 -16.69 -0.64 -9.53
CA TYR A 203 -16.50 -1.87 -8.76
C TYR A 203 -16.38 -3.10 -9.66
N TYR A 204 -17.35 -3.33 -10.55
CA TYR A 204 -17.31 -4.50 -11.42
C TYR A 204 -16.13 -4.50 -12.39
N LEU A 205 -15.77 -3.34 -12.96
CA LEU A 205 -14.56 -3.22 -13.78
C LEU A 205 -13.30 -3.59 -12.98
N LYS A 206 -13.17 -3.05 -11.76
CA LYS A 206 -12.06 -3.39 -10.87
C LYS A 206 -11.99 -4.88 -10.58
N GLN A 207 -13.13 -5.52 -10.27
CA GLN A 207 -13.19 -6.97 -10.04
C GLN A 207 -12.77 -7.77 -11.27
N MET A 208 -13.18 -7.36 -12.47
CA MET A 208 -12.78 -8.03 -13.72
C MET A 208 -11.28 -7.90 -14.00
N ILE A 209 -10.70 -6.71 -13.79
CA ILE A 209 -9.26 -6.47 -13.96
C ILE A 209 -8.44 -7.30 -12.96
N ASN A 210 -8.88 -7.38 -11.71
CA ASN A 210 -8.17 -8.10 -10.67
C ASN A 210 -8.27 -9.62 -10.81
N ARG A 211 -9.30 -10.17 -11.48
CA ARG A 211 -9.40 -11.62 -11.74
C ARG A 211 -8.38 -12.15 -12.75
N MET A 212 -7.88 -11.30 -13.64
CA MET A 212 -6.88 -11.68 -14.66
C MET A 212 -5.44 -11.69 -14.14
N ARG A 213 -5.26 -11.42 -12.84
CA ARG A 213 -3.96 -11.23 -12.21
C ARG A 213 -3.58 -12.44 -11.36
#